data_AF-A0AA89C872-F1
#
_entry.id   AF-A0AA89C872-F1
#
_cell.length_a   1.000
_cell.length_b   1.000
_cell.length_c   1.000
_cell.angle_alpha   90.00
_cell.angle_beta   90.00
_cell.angle_gamma   90.00
#
_symmetry.space_group_name_H-M   'P 1'
#
loop_
_entity.id
_entity.type
_entity.pdbx_description
1 polymer ?
#
loop_
_entity_poly.entity_id
_entity_poly.type
_entity_poly.pdbx_seq_one_letter_code
_entity_poly.pdbx_strand_id
1 'polypeptide(L)'
;MLIYDPFLSPIEISNVKSHGLLKNTGRDLQFLLNRSTNPFINITGGPLSYRYEMFEIKVHFGIEDKLGSEHQVANKSFPIEIQVYGFNSEIYKNYSQAKHSPYGLIAVSILTMLDTLRTLTRGDGTGNPPLMENNFRPIMPTNGRFIRTNIKVNQVTDMNGQD
;
A
#
# COMPACT_ATOMS: atom_id res chain seq x y z
N MET A 1 -9.66 -13.37 -18.94
CA MET A 1 -8.91 -14.53 -19.46
C MET A 1 -7.45 -14.32 -19.11
N LEU A 2 -6.82 -15.24 -18.38
CA LEU A 2 -5.38 -15.20 -18.10
C LEU A 2 -4.71 -16.10 -19.14
N ILE A 3 -3.79 -15.53 -19.92
CA ILE A 3 -2.97 -16.28 -20.89
C ILE A 3 -1.59 -16.45 -20.26
N TYR A 4 -1.09 -17.69 -20.27
CA TYR A 4 0.27 -17.98 -19.85
C TYR A 4 1.26 -17.63 -20.95
N ASP A 5 2.31 -16.89 -20.60
CA ASP A 5 3.45 -16.57 -21.47
C ASP A 5 4.75 -17.11 -20.84
N PRO A 6 5.40 -18.13 -21.44
CA PRO A 6 6.62 -18.72 -20.90
C PRO A 6 7.87 -17.86 -21.11
N PHE A 7 7.82 -16.81 -21.93
CA PHE A 7 9.00 -15.99 -22.26
C PHE A 7 9.18 -14.78 -21.35
N LEU A 8 8.26 -14.55 -20.41
CA LEU A 8 8.39 -13.49 -19.41
C LEU A 8 9.47 -13.85 -18.40
N SER A 9 10.47 -12.98 -18.28
CA SER A 9 11.45 -13.07 -17.20
C SER A 9 10.80 -12.76 -15.85
N PRO A 10 11.40 -13.16 -14.72
CA PRO A 10 10.93 -12.73 -13.41
C PRO A 10 10.93 -11.19 -13.28
N ILE A 11 9.93 -10.64 -12.59
CA ILE A 11 9.96 -9.22 -12.21
C ILE A 11 10.99 -9.06 -11.09
N GLU A 12 11.89 -8.10 -11.25
CA GLU A 12 12.93 -7.76 -10.28
C GLU A 12 12.68 -6.36 -9.72
N ILE A 13 12.70 -6.25 -8.40
CA ILE A 13 12.63 -4.98 -7.67
C ILE A 13 13.89 -4.85 -6.84
N SER A 14 14.63 -3.76 -7.01
CA SER A 14 15.88 -3.56 -6.29
C SER A 14 15.66 -3.48 -4.78
N ASN A 15 16.39 -4.29 -4.02
CA ASN A 15 16.31 -4.31 -2.56
C ASN A 15 17.19 -3.20 -1.95
N VAL A 16 16.68 -1.98 -1.94
CA VAL A 16 17.37 -0.82 -1.34
C VAL A 16 16.44 -0.07 -0.40
N LYS A 17 17.01 0.47 0.69
CA LYS A 17 16.25 1.29 1.65
C LYS A 17 16.01 2.68 1.06
N SER A 18 14.75 3.09 0.99
CA SER A 18 14.35 4.44 0.58
C SER A 18 13.61 5.16 1.71
N HIS A 19 13.76 6.48 1.76
CA HIS A 19 12.95 7.36 2.61
C HIS A 19 11.95 8.13 1.76
N GLY A 20 10.88 8.61 2.37
CA GLY A 20 9.81 9.28 1.64
C GLY A 20 8.85 10.02 2.56
N LEU A 21 7.90 10.70 1.94
CA LEU A 21 6.82 11.41 2.61
C LEU A 21 5.54 10.58 2.54
N LEU A 22 5.01 10.19 3.71
CA LEU A 22 3.67 9.61 3.80
C LEU A 22 2.63 10.74 3.90
N LYS A 23 1.69 10.77 2.98
CA LYS A 23 0.62 11.75 2.89
C LYS A 23 -0.73 11.04 2.95
N ASN A 24 -1.58 11.47 3.87
CA ASN A 24 -3.00 11.15 3.84
C ASN A 24 -3.73 12.24 3.02
N THR A 25 -4.39 11.85 1.94
CA THR A 25 -5.10 12.79 1.05
C THR A 25 -6.55 13.00 1.42
N GLY A 26 -7.06 12.28 2.42
CA GLY A 26 -8.48 12.19 2.75
C GLY A 26 -9.25 11.17 1.92
N ARG A 27 -8.65 10.63 0.85
CA ARG A 27 -9.21 9.55 0.03
C ARG A 27 -8.36 8.28 0.07
N ASP A 28 -7.05 8.45 0.00
CA ASP A 28 -6.06 7.38 -0.05
C ASP A 28 -4.82 7.73 0.81
N LEU A 29 -3.97 6.73 1.05
CA LEU A 29 -2.64 6.94 1.60
C LEU A 29 -1.62 6.90 0.47
N GLN A 30 -0.79 7.92 0.38
CA GLN A 30 0.24 8.05 -0.65
C GLN A 30 1.60 8.15 0.01
N PHE A 31 2.54 7.30 -0.38
CA PHE A 31 3.94 7.37 0.02
C PHE A 31 4.77 7.83 -1.17
N LEU A 32 5.32 9.05 -1.08
CA LEU A 32 6.13 9.68 -2.11
C LEU A 32 7.61 9.44 -1.80
N LEU A 33 8.32 8.78 -2.71
CA LEU A 33 9.73 8.46 -2.50
C LEU A 33 10.60 9.72 -2.64
N ASN A 34 11.57 9.87 -1.75
CA ASN A 34 12.55 10.95 -1.82
C ASN A 34 13.61 10.62 -2.90
N ARG A 35 13.57 11.37 -4.00
CA ARG A 35 14.49 11.21 -5.13
C ARG A 35 15.83 11.93 -4.96
N SER A 36 16.05 12.59 -3.82
CA SER A 36 17.32 13.25 -3.51
C SER A 36 18.37 12.31 -2.89
N THR A 37 17.98 11.08 -2.55
CA THR A 37 18.87 10.08 -1.93
C THR A 37 19.06 8.88 -2.86
N ASN A 38 20.31 8.61 -3.24
CA ASN A 38 20.71 7.41 -3.97
C ASN A 38 21.04 6.29 -2.93
N PRO A 39 20.78 5.00 -3.19
CA PRO A 39 20.28 4.37 -4.43
C PRO A 39 18.76 4.52 -4.68
N PHE A 40 18.36 4.63 -5.95
CA PHE A 40 16.95 4.58 -6.38
C PHE A 40 16.38 3.15 -6.38
N ILE A 41 15.07 3.03 -6.13
CA ILE A 41 14.36 1.76 -6.29
C ILE A 41 13.96 1.57 -7.75
N ASN A 42 14.51 0.55 -8.40
CA ASN A 42 14.24 0.21 -9.79
C ASN A 42 13.39 -1.06 -9.92
N ILE A 43 12.57 -1.10 -10.97
CA ILE A 43 11.72 -2.22 -11.37
C ILE A 43 12.12 -2.62 -12.80
N THR A 44 12.46 -3.89 -12.99
CA THR A 44 12.93 -4.49 -14.24
C THR A 44 12.35 -5.90 -14.44
N GLY A 45 12.57 -6.49 -15.62
CA GLY A 45 12.12 -7.86 -15.93
C GLY A 45 10.62 -7.96 -16.24
N GLY A 46 10.08 -9.18 -16.26
CA GLY A 46 8.68 -9.39 -16.65
C GLY A 46 8.40 -8.92 -18.08
N PRO A 47 7.26 -8.23 -18.31
CA PRO A 47 6.92 -7.69 -19.63
C PRO A 47 7.65 -6.37 -19.95
N LEU A 48 8.60 -5.94 -19.11
CA LEU A 48 9.23 -4.62 -19.23
C LEU A 48 10.47 -4.66 -20.11
N SER A 49 10.47 -3.86 -21.17
CA SER A 49 11.65 -3.66 -22.03
C SER A 49 12.66 -2.64 -21.49
N TYR A 50 12.29 -1.89 -20.45
CA TYR A 50 13.08 -0.78 -19.91
C TYR A 50 13.17 -0.86 -18.40
N ARG A 51 14.11 -0.08 -17.84
CA ARG A 51 14.18 0.16 -16.40
C ARG A 51 13.25 1.28 -15.95
N TYR A 52 12.46 1.00 -14.92
CA TYR A 52 11.55 1.96 -14.31
C TYR A 52 12.00 2.31 -12.90
N GLU A 53 12.04 3.61 -12.58
CA GLU A 53 12.32 4.12 -11.24
C GLU A 53 11.00 4.35 -10.50
N MET A 54 10.86 3.74 -9.31
CA MET A 54 9.71 3.91 -8.44
C MET A 54 9.69 5.32 -7.86
N PHE A 55 8.52 5.97 -7.85
CA PHE A 55 8.37 7.33 -7.30
C PHE A 55 7.20 7.49 -6.32
N GLU A 56 6.19 6.63 -6.38
CA GLU A 56 4.99 6.73 -5.56
C GLU A 56 4.41 5.35 -5.26
N ILE A 57 3.92 5.18 -4.03
CA ILE A 57 3.09 4.04 -3.63
C ILE A 57 1.75 4.58 -3.14
N LYS A 58 0.65 4.03 -3.64
CA LYS A 58 -0.70 4.32 -3.17
C LYS A 58 -1.29 3.11 -2.49
N VAL A 59 -2.00 3.32 -1.40
CA VAL A 59 -2.72 2.27 -0.70
C VAL A 59 -4.20 2.60 -0.74
N HIS A 60 -4.97 1.71 -1.36
CA HIS A 60 -6.42 1.70 -1.36
C HIS A 60 -6.90 0.63 -0.39
N PHE A 61 -7.88 0.99 0.43
CA PHE A 61 -8.45 0.07 1.40
C PHE A 61 -9.95 0.34 1.56
N GLY A 62 -10.69 -0.75 1.77
CA GLY A 62 -12.12 -0.72 1.97
C GLY A 62 -12.48 -0.57 3.43
N ILE A 63 -13.73 -0.19 3.68
CA ILE A 63 -14.34 -0.29 5.02
C ILE A 63 -14.67 -1.77 5.33
N GLU A 64 -14.90 -2.57 4.28
CA GLU A 64 -15.19 -3.99 4.36
C GLU A 64 -14.21 -4.78 3.49
N ASP A 65 -14.02 -6.06 3.83
CA ASP A 65 -13.09 -6.97 3.15
C ASP A 65 -13.36 -7.15 1.65
N LYS A 66 -14.58 -6.83 1.20
CA LYS A 66 -15.01 -6.97 -0.20
C LYS A 66 -14.98 -5.66 -0.99
N LEU A 67 -14.57 -4.54 -0.38
CA LEU A 67 -14.74 -3.19 -0.94
C LEU A 67 -13.46 -2.35 -0.94
N GLY A 68 -12.29 -2.98 -1.10
CA GLY A 68 -11.00 -2.26 -1.04
C GLY A 68 -10.27 -2.09 -2.36
N SER A 69 -9.96 -3.20 -3.03
CA SER A 69 -9.19 -3.18 -4.27
C SER A 69 -9.99 -2.60 -5.43
N GLU A 70 -9.31 -1.83 -6.28
CA GLU A 70 -9.86 -1.36 -7.54
C GLU A 70 -9.85 -2.50 -8.57
N HIS A 71 -8.79 -3.33 -8.56
CA HIS A 71 -8.71 -4.53 -9.37
C HIS A 71 -9.44 -5.72 -8.73
N GLN A 72 -9.97 -6.61 -9.58
CA GLN A 72 -10.65 -7.83 -9.16
C GLN A 72 -10.05 -9.06 -9.84
N VAL A 73 -10.00 -10.18 -9.11
CA VAL A 73 -9.60 -11.48 -9.66
C VAL A 73 -10.81 -12.41 -9.60
N ALA A 74 -11.25 -12.90 -10.76
CA ALA A 74 -12.46 -13.72 -10.87
C ALA A 74 -13.69 -13.08 -10.19
N ASN A 75 -13.91 -11.78 -10.46
CA ASN A 75 -14.98 -10.94 -9.87
C ASN A 75 -14.95 -10.83 -8.34
N LYS A 76 -13.82 -11.11 -7.70
CA LYS A 76 -13.61 -10.92 -6.27
C LYS A 76 -12.68 -9.73 -6.04
N SER A 77 -13.15 -8.78 -5.25
CA SER A 77 -12.33 -7.71 -4.70
C SER A 77 -11.58 -8.20 -3.45
N PHE A 78 -10.49 -7.50 -3.13
CA PHE A 78 -9.66 -7.70 -1.95
C PHE A 78 -9.84 -6.52 -0.97
N PRO A 79 -9.57 -6.72 0.33
CA PRO A 79 -9.67 -5.65 1.32
C PRO A 79 -8.71 -4.47 1.06
N ILE A 80 -7.53 -4.76 0.50
CA ILE A 80 -6.45 -3.80 0.32
C ILE A 80 -5.78 -4.03 -1.04
N GLU A 81 -5.51 -2.92 -1.74
CA GLU A 81 -4.66 -2.88 -2.92
C GLU A 81 -3.54 -1.86 -2.71
N ILE A 82 -2.30 -2.31 -2.90
CA ILE A 82 -1.11 -1.45 -2.91
C ILE A 82 -0.68 -1.28 -4.35
N GLN A 83 -0.72 -0.04 -4.84
CA GLN A 83 -0.31 0.32 -6.19
C GLN A 83 1.05 1.00 -6.14
N VAL A 84 2.05 0.41 -6.78
CA VAL A 84 3.40 0.93 -6.89
C VAL A 84 3.58 1.55 -8.27
N TYR A 85 3.94 2.83 -8.33
CA TYR A 85 4.14 3.56 -9.57
C TYR A 85 5.61 3.84 -9.84
N GLY A 86 6.00 3.61 -11.10
CA GLY A 86 7.32 3.95 -11.62
C GLY A 86 7.23 4.69 -12.95
N PHE A 87 8.29 5.40 -13.30
CA PHE A 87 8.45 6.00 -14.62
C PHE A 87 9.69 5.44 -15.30
N ASN A 88 9.69 5.36 -16.63
CA ASN A 88 10.82 4.88 -17.41
C ASN A 88 12.00 5.84 -17.26
N SER A 89 12.95 5.46 -16.41
CA SER A 89 14.13 6.27 -16.06
C SER A 89 15.28 6.09 -17.04
N GLU A 90 15.14 5.15 -17.98
CA GLU A 90 16.11 4.92 -19.04
C GLU A 90 15.97 5.96 -20.15
N ILE A 91 14.73 6.36 -20.49
CA ILE A 91 14.45 7.31 -21.58
C ILE A 91 14.09 8.70 -21.06
N TYR A 92 13.43 8.80 -19.90
CA TYR A 92 12.95 10.07 -19.36
C TYR A 92 13.70 10.50 -18.11
N LYS A 93 13.95 11.81 -17.98
CA LYS A 93 14.59 12.38 -16.79
C LYS A 93 13.66 12.39 -15.57
N ASN A 94 12.35 12.47 -15.80
CA ASN A 94 11.36 12.57 -14.75
C ASN A 94 9.97 12.12 -15.20
N TYR A 95 9.13 11.84 -14.20
CA TYR A 95 7.72 11.52 -14.36
C TYR A 95 6.94 12.51 -15.26
N SER A 96 7.20 13.82 -15.15
CA SER A 96 6.45 14.84 -15.89
C SER A 96 6.60 14.70 -17.41
N GLN A 97 7.77 14.27 -17.87
CA GLN A 97 8.03 13.94 -19.28
C GLN A 97 7.44 12.59 -19.63
N ALA A 98 7.65 11.58 -18.77
CA ALA A 98 7.27 10.21 -19.04
C ALA A 98 5.75 10.02 -19.14
N LYS A 99 4.95 10.75 -18.35
CA LYS A 99 3.48 10.57 -18.26
C LYS A 99 2.73 10.79 -19.58
N HIS A 100 3.32 11.50 -20.54
CA HIS A 100 2.70 11.77 -21.84
C HIS A 100 3.15 10.81 -22.93
N SER A 101 3.94 9.80 -22.58
CA SER A 101 4.54 8.89 -23.55
C SER A 101 4.03 7.45 -23.39
N PRO A 102 3.83 6.70 -24.49
CA PRO A 102 3.70 5.26 -24.41
C PRO A 102 4.94 4.65 -23.73
N TYR A 103 4.73 3.65 -22.88
CA TYR A 103 5.80 3.01 -22.08
C TYR A 103 6.55 3.97 -21.15
N GLY A 104 5.96 5.13 -20.85
CA GLY A 104 6.54 6.09 -19.93
C GLY A 104 6.32 5.73 -18.46
N LEU A 105 5.26 4.98 -18.15
CA LEU A 105 4.87 4.64 -16.78
C LEU A 105 4.64 3.14 -16.60
N ILE A 106 4.84 2.69 -15.38
CA ILE A 106 4.47 1.37 -14.90
C ILE A 106 3.64 1.51 -13.61
N ALA A 107 2.67 0.61 -13.45
CA ALA A 107 1.98 0.38 -12.19
C ALA A 107 2.06 -1.11 -11.85
N VAL A 108 2.44 -1.45 -10.63
CA VAL A 108 2.39 -2.80 -10.08
C VAL A 108 1.36 -2.81 -8.95
N SER A 109 0.33 -3.65 -9.08
CA SER A 109 -0.72 -3.80 -8.06
C SER A 109 -0.49 -5.06 -7.24
N ILE A 110 -0.50 -4.91 -5.91
CA ILE A 110 -0.43 -5.98 -4.93
C ILE A 110 -1.78 -6.07 -4.24
N LEU A 111 -2.46 -7.20 -4.41
CA LEU A 111 -3.75 -7.49 -3.79
C LEU A 111 -3.52 -8.35 -2.55
N THR A 112 -4.03 -7.94 -1.40
CA THR A 112 -3.79 -8.64 -0.13
C THR A 112 -5.04 -8.77 0.73
N MET A 113 -5.09 -9.84 1.52
CA MET A 113 -6.08 -10.07 2.55
C MET A 113 -5.58 -9.52 3.89
N LEU A 114 -6.51 -9.16 4.78
CA LEU A 114 -6.17 -8.59 6.08
C LEU A 114 -5.36 -9.56 6.96
N ASP A 115 -5.67 -10.86 6.90
CA ASP A 115 -4.96 -11.88 7.68
C ASP A 115 -3.47 -11.94 7.33
N THR A 116 -3.14 -11.80 6.04
CA THR A 116 -1.75 -11.78 5.57
C THR A 116 -0.99 -10.58 6.16
N LEU A 117 -1.64 -9.42 6.30
CA LEU A 117 -0.99 -8.24 6.90
C LEU A 117 -0.71 -8.40 8.39
N ARG A 118 -1.60 -9.10 9.12
CA ARG A 118 -1.40 -9.36 10.57
C ARG A 118 -0.21 -10.26 10.85
N THR A 119 0.21 -11.06 9.86
CA THR A 119 1.38 -11.93 9.96
C THR A 119 2.70 -11.24 9.58
N LEU A 120 2.67 -9.97 9.15
CA LEU A 120 3.89 -9.24 8.83
C LEU A 120 4.71 -8.97 10.09
N THR A 121 6.01 -9.26 10.03
CA THR A 121 6.94 -9.02 11.13
C THR A 121 7.72 -7.72 10.92
N ARG A 122 7.98 -6.99 12.00
CA ARG A 122 8.85 -5.81 11.97
C ARG A 122 10.31 -6.26 12.08
N GLY A 123 11.07 -6.19 11.00
CA GLY A 123 12.51 -6.48 11.02
C GLY A 123 13.08 -6.84 9.65
N ASP A 124 14.36 -7.18 9.62
CA ASP A 124 15.08 -7.64 8.41
C ASP A 124 14.94 -9.15 8.16
N GLY A 125 14.05 -9.83 8.90
CA GLY A 125 13.83 -11.27 8.81
C GLY A 125 14.86 -12.13 9.57
N THR A 126 15.81 -11.52 10.28
CA THR A 126 16.75 -12.25 11.15
C THR A 126 16.22 -12.34 12.59
N GLY A 127 16.23 -13.54 13.18
CA GLY A 127 15.68 -13.81 14.52
C GLY A 127 14.20 -14.15 14.53
N ASN A 128 13.55 -14.03 15.70
CA ASN A 128 12.09 -14.08 15.85
C ASN A 128 11.56 -12.64 15.92
N PRO A 129 11.43 -11.93 14.78
CA PRO A 129 10.98 -10.55 14.78
C PRO A 129 9.52 -10.47 15.26
N PRO A 130 9.18 -9.48 16.10
CA PRO A 130 7.81 -9.30 16.56
C PRO A 130 6.88 -8.99 15.38
N LEU A 131 5.65 -9.46 15.46
CA LEU A 131 4.59 -9.10 14.52
C LEU A 131 4.37 -7.58 14.54
N MET A 132 3.92 -7.02 13.42
CA MET A 132 3.44 -5.65 13.38
C MET A 132 2.22 -5.53 14.29
N GLU A 133 2.40 -4.90 15.44
CA GLU A 133 1.31 -4.69 16.41
C GLU A 133 0.40 -3.53 16.00
N ASN A 134 -0.83 -3.55 16.53
CA ASN A 134 -1.78 -2.47 16.36
C ASN A 134 -1.26 -1.20 17.04
N ASN A 135 -0.94 -0.16 16.26
CA ASN A 135 -0.53 1.14 16.79
C ASN A 135 -1.75 2.09 16.95
N PHE A 136 -2.77 1.64 17.69
CA PHE A 136 -3.91 2.50 17.99
C PHE A 136 -3.49 3.58 18.98
N ARG A 137 -3.62 4.84 18.59
CA ARG A 137 -3.50 5.94 19.55
C ARG A 137 -4.72 5.87 20.49
N PRO A 138 -4.53 5.77 21.81
CA PRO A 138 -5.65 5.76 22.73
C PRO A 138 -6.43 7.06 22.60
N ILE A 139 -7.75 6.97 22.75
CA ILE A 139 -8.61 8.16 22.81
C ILE A 139 -8.19 9.02 23.99
N MET A 140 -7.99 10.32 23.75
CA MET A 140 -7.70 11.24 24.84
C MET A 140 -8.94 11.40 25.73
N PRO A 141 -8.77 11.51 27.06
CA PRO A 141 -9.89 11.76 27.96
C PRO A 141 -10.60 13.05 27.56
N THR A 142 -11.92 13.05 27.66
CA THR A 142 -12.74 14.20 27.23
C THR A 142 -12.54 15.42 28.12
N ASN A 143 -11.96 15.28 29.32
CA ASN A 143 -11.70 16.38 30.26
C ASN A 143 -12.95 17.27 30.47
N GLY A 144 -14.13 16.65 30.56
CA GLY A 144 -15.41 17.36 30.73
C GLY A 144 -15.97 18.01 29.46
N ARG A 145 -15.36 17.79 28.29
CA ARG A 145 -15.89 18.29 27.01
C ARG A 145 -17.07 17.46 26.55
N PHE A 146 -18.16 18.12 26.17
CA PHE A 146 -19.28 17.48 25.50
C PHE A 146 -18.88 17.14 24.05
N ILE A 147 -18.75 15.85 23.77
CA ILE A 147 -18.52 15.35 22.41
C ILE A 147 -19.89 15.03 21.78
N ARG A 148 -20.25 15.74 20.72
CA ARG A 148 -21.37 15.35 19.86
C ARG A 148 -20.82 14.54 18.70
N THR A 149 -21.31 13.31 18.54
CA THR A 149 -20.96 12.46 17.41
C THR A 149 -22.23 12.07 16.65
N ASN A 150 -22.11 11.99 15.33
CA ASN A 150 -23.12 11.46 14.42
C ASN A 150 -22.95 9.95 14.16
N ILE A 151 -21.98 9.31 14.83
CA ILE A 151 -21.71 7.89 14.72
C ILE A 151 -22.60 7.13 15.72
N LYS A 152 -23.42 6.22 15.21
CA LYS A 152 -24.19 5.28 16.05
C LYS A 152 -23.22 4.30 16.71
N VAL A 153 -22.96 4.49 17.99
CA VAL A 153 -22.21 3.52 18.79
C VAL A 153 -23.22 2.50 19.31
N ASN A 154 -23.08 1.24 18.91
CA ASN A 154 -23.82 0.15 19.55
C ASN A 154 -23.25 -0.01 20.96
N GLN A 155 -23.98 0.47 21.96
CA GLN A 155 -23.65 0.20 23.35
C GLN A 155 -23.86 -1.30 23.60
N VAL A 156 -22.78 -2.03 23.84
CA VAL A 156 -22.87 -3.35 24.45
C VAL A 156 -23.27 -3.10 25.90
N THR A 157 -24.51 -3.42 26.24
CA THR A 157 -24.97 -3.46 27.63
C THR A 157 -24.29 -4.64 28.30
N ASP A 158 -23.33 -4.35 29.17
CA ASP A 158 -22.90 -5.31 30.19
C ASP A 158 -24.07 -5.52 31.16
N MET A 159 -24.97 -6.44 30.81
CA MET A 159 -25.79 -7.11 31.79
C MET A 159 -24.89 -8.12 32.50
N ASN A 160 -24.40 -7.79 33.69
CA ASN A 160 -24.21 -8.71 34.81
C ASN A 160 -23.67 -7.96 36.04
N GLY A 161 -24.46 -7.96 37.11
CA GLY A 161 -24.04 -7.50 38.43
C GLY A 161 -25.19 -7.08 39.33
N GLN A 162 -26.16 -7.98 39.55
CA GLN A 162 -26.91 -7.98 40.80
C GLN A 162 -25.96 -8.42 41.91
N ASP A 163 -25.79 -7.57 42.92
CA ASP A 163 -26.08 -7.87 44.33
C ASP A 163 -26.27 -6.55 45.09
#